data_AF-A0A652YPQ6-F1
#
_entry.id   AF-A0A652YPQ6-F1
#
_cell.length_a   1.000
_cell.length_b   1.000
_cell.length_c   1.000
_cell.angle_alpha   90.00
_cell.angle_beta   90.00
_cell.angle_gamma   90.00
#
_symmetry.space_group_name_H-M   'P 1'
#
loop_
_entity.id
_entity.type
_entity.pdbx_description
1 polymer ?
#
loop_
_entity_poly.entity_id
_entity_poly.type
_entity_poly.pdbx_seq_one_letter_code
_entity_poly.pdbx_strand_id
1 'polypeptide(L)'
;MSENFAPETVDALPSWAQKMIGDLRTEAATNRKAATDAQTERDTYRDELTGIASKTALDGLTGILADPEDLARYVDTTTLLGDDGKPDPGKYTEAAQTLISERPHLGIPAPRTAGKSGVEVTGGRTHAPRAADPAAQIAAGTADFVSLVQGAS
;
A
#
# COMPACT_ATOMS: atom_id res chain seq x y z
N MET A 1 72.09 3.94 -22.90
CA MET A 1 71.80 5.27 -22.32
C MET A 1 70.38 5.20 -21.81
N SER A 2 70.18 5.00 -20.52
CA SER A 2 68.85 4.99 -19.91
C SER A 2 68.50 6.43 -19.55
N GLU A 3 67.56 7.03 -20.28
CA GLU A 3 66.98 8.32 -19.90
C GLU A 3 66.17 8.11 -18.61
N ASN A 4 66.68 8.66 -17.51
CA ASN A 4 65.93 8.82 -16.28
C ASN A 4 64.82 9.85 -16.53
N PHE A 5 63.64 9.38 -16.95
CA PHE A 5 62.42 10.18 -16.89
C PHE A 5 62.06 10.38 -15.41
N ALA A 6 62.50 11.49 -14.81
CA ALA A 6 61.96 11.94 -13.55
C ALA A 6 60.43 12.12 -13.70
N PRO A 7 59.61 11.73 -12.72
CA PRO A 7 58.17 11.91 -12.84
C PRO A 7 57.87 13.41 -12.99
N GLU A 8 57.28 13.82 -14.11
CA GLU A 8 56.75 15.18 -14.27
C GLU A 8 55.66 15.38 -13.21
N THR A 9 55.99 16.15 -12.18
CA THR A 9 55.04 16.50 -11.11
C THR A 9 54.19 17.68 -11.55
N VAL A 10 53.00 17.81 -10.98
CA VAL A 10 52.12 18.98 -11.22
C VAL A 10 52.86 20.29 -10.96
N ASP A 11 53.82 20.29 -10.03
CA ASP A 11 54.64 21.45 -9.67
C ASP A 11 55.60 21.91 -10.79
N ALA A 12 55.87 21.05 -11.78
CA ALA A 12 56.68 21.39 -12.95
C ALA A 12 55.88 22.10 -14.06
N LEU A 13 54.55 22.14 -13.96
CA LEU A 13 53.68 22.79 -14.95
C LEU A 13 53.65 24.32 -14.79
N PRO A 14 53.30 25.08 -15.83
CA PRO A 14 53.01 26.51 -15.72
C PRO A 14 51.91 26.79 -14.67
N SER A 15 51.98 27.94 -14.00
CA SER A 15 51.06 28.31 -12.91
C SER A 15 49.57 28.31 -13.31
N TRP A 16 49.25 28.66 -14.56
CA TRP A 16 47.88 28.61 -15.08
C TRP A 16 47.35 27.16 -15.14
N ALA A 17 48.21 26.19 -15.50
CA ALA A 17 47.85 24.78 -15.59
C ALA A 17 47.73 24.16 -14.20
N GLN A 18 48.63 24.52 -13.27
CA GLN A 18 48.52 24.14 -11.85
C GLN A 18 47.20 24.62 -11.24
N LYS A 19 46.84 25.88 -11.49
CA LYS A 19 45.56 26.45 -11.05
C LYS A 19 44.37 25.68 -11.62
N MET A 20 44.35 25.44 -12.93
CA MET A 20 43.27 24.70 -13.59
C MET A 20 43.11 23.28 -13.02
N ILE A 21 44.22 22.58 -12.74
CA ILE A 21 44.19 21.27 -12.10
C ILE A 21 43.62 21.36 -10.68
N GLY A 22 43.98 22.40 -9.91
CA GLY A 22 43.41 22.66 -8.59
C GLY A 22 41.90 22.91 -8.63
N ASP A 23 41.45 23.73 -9.58
CA ASP A 23 40.03 24.05 -9.78
C ASP A 23 39.25 22.78 -10.16
N LEU A 24 39.75 22.00 -11.13
CA LEU A 24 39.14 20.72 -11.54
C LEU A 24 39.10 19.68 -10.40
N ARG A 25 40.15 19.60 -9.58
CA ARG A 25 40.17 18.71 -8.41
C ARG A 25 39.12 19.11 -7.38
N THR A 26 38.97 20.42 -7.16
CA THR A 26 37.97 20.98 -6.25
C THR A 26 36.56 20.69 -6.76
N GLU A 27 36.30 20.94 -8.04
CA GLU A 27 35.02 20.64 -8.67
C GLU A 27 34.70 19.13 -8.62
N ALA A 28 35.67 18.28 -8.93
CA ALA A 28 35.49 16.83 -8.84
C ALA A 28 35.20 16.36 -7.41
N ALA A 29 35.83 16.96 -6.40
CA ALA A 29 35.55 16.66 -5.00
C ALA A 29 34.12 17.09 -4.61
N THR A 30 33.70 18.29 -5.03
CA THR A 30 32.34 18.80 -4.83
C THR A 30 31.31 17.89 -5.49
N ASN A 31 31.54 17.48 -6.74
CA ASN A 31 30.63 16.61 -7.48
C ASN A 31 30.53 15.21 -6.85
N ARG A 32 31.64 14.64 -6.37
CA ARG A 32 31.60 13.37 -5.61
C ARG A 32 30.78 13.50 -4.33
N LYS A 33 30.97 14.59 -3.59
CA LYS A 33 30.19 14.86 -2.38
C LYS A 33 28.70 14.97 -2.71
N ALA A 34 28.35 15.78 -3.71
CA ALA A 34 26.96 15.95 -4.14
C ALA A 34 26.33 14.63 -4.60
N ALA A 35 27.08 13.76 -5.29
CA ALA A 35 26.59 12.45 -5.68
C ALA A 35 26.30 11.54 -4.47
N THR A 36 27.19 11.52 -3.48
CA THR A 36 26.99 10.77 -2.23
C THR A 36 25.80 11.30 -1.43
N ASP A 37 25.68 12.63 -1.31
CA ASP A 37 24.58 13.27 -0.60
C ASP A 37 23.23 12.94 -1.30
N ALA A 38 23.16 13.05 -2.62
CA ALA A 38 21.98 12.68 -3.40
C ALA A 38 21.63 11.18 -3.32
N GLN A 39 22.63 10.30 -3.24
CA GLN A 39 22.40 8.87 -3.03
C GLN A 39 21.79 8.63 -1.64
N THR A 40 22.33 9.29 -0.61
CA THR A 40 21.82 9.19 0.77
C THR A 40 20.38 9.70 0.88
N GLU A 41 20.07 10.83 0.24
CA GLU A 41 18.70 11.36 0.17
C GLU A 41 17.74 10.40 -0.53
N ARG A 42 18.16 9.84 -1.67
CA ARG A 42 17.35 8.85 -2.40
C ARG A 42 17.05 7.61 -1.58
N ASP A 43 18.04 7.10 -0.86
CA ASP A 43 17.87 5.90 -0.04
C ASP A 43 16.96 6.22 1.17
N THR A 44 17.10 7.41 1.77
CA THR A 44 16.17 7.90 2.81
C THR A 44 14.73 7.96 2.31
N TYR A 45 14.49 8.57 1.14
CA TYR A 45 13.13 8.65 0.57
C TYR A 45 12.57 7.29 0.18
N ARG A 46 13.41 6.34 -0.23
CA ARG A 46 12.98 4.97 -0.50
C ARG A 46 12.52 4.27 0.76
N ASP A 47 13.24 4.42 1.86
CA ASP A 47 12.87 3.84 3.14
C ASP A 47 11.55 4.44 3.65
N GLU A 48 11.39 5.76 3.57
CA GLU A 48 10.16 6.47 3.93
C GLU A 48 8.96 6.01 3.08
N LEU A 49 9.11 5.94 1.76
CA LEU A 49 8.06 5.48 0.85
C LEU A 49 7.68 4.03 1.11
N THR A 50 8.66 3.16 1.39
CA THR A 50 8.41 1.76 1.73
C THR A 50 7.63 1.64 3.03
N GLY A 51 7.97 2.46 4.04
CA GLY A 51 7.22 2.54 5.30
C GLY A 51 5.77 2.98 5.09
N ILE A 52 5.53 4.04 4.31
CA ILE A 52 4.19 4.53 3.98
C ILE A 52 3.39 3.47 3.22
N ALA A 53 3.97 2.87 2.17
CA ALA A 53 3.31 1.85 1.38
C ALA A 53 2.93 0.62 2.21
N SER A 54 3.81 0.20 3.14
CA SER A 54 3.54 -0.92 4.03
C SER A 54 2.38 -0.61 4.97
N LYS A 55 2.34 0.61 5.51
CA LYS A 55 1.21 1.07 6.33
C LYS A 55 -0.09 1.10 5.54
N THR A 56 -0.09 1.64 4.32
CA THR A 56 -1.27 1.64 3.45
C THR A 56 -1.76 0.22 3.13
N ALA A 57 -0.85 -0.73 2.90
CA ALA A 57 -1.20 -2.13 2.69
C ALA A 57 -1.88 -2.74 3.94
N LEU A 58 -1.37 -2.45 5.14
CA LEU A 58 -1.99 -2.89 6.40
C LEU A 58 -3.35 -2.21 6.64
N ASP A 59 -3.47 -0.90 6.38
CA ASP A 59 -4.74 -0.17 6.50
C ASP A 59 -5.83 -0.79 5.61
N GLY A 60 -5.46 -1.34 4.45
CA GLY A 60 -6.34 -2.10 3.56
C GLY A 60 -6.93 -3.38 4.16
N LEU A 61 -6.36 -3.89 5.26
CA LEU A 61 -6.81 -5.11 5.94
C LEU A 61 -7.78 -4.86 7.10
N THR A 62 -8.13 -3.61 7.39
CA THR A 62 -9.04 -3.22 8.48
C THR A 62 -10.45 -3.80 8.37
N GLY A 63 -10.84 -4.34 7.21
CA GLY A 63 -12.09 -5.09 7.01
C GLY A 63 -11.96 -6.61 7.10
N ILE A 64 -10.75 -7.12 7.32
CA ILE A 64 -10.41 -8.55 7.28
C ILE A 64 -9.89 -8.99 8.66
N LEU A 65 -8.85 -8.32 9.14
CA LEU A 65 -8.23 -8.57 10.45
C LEU A 65 -8.78 -7.61 11.50
N ALA A 66 -8.93 -8.11 12.73
CA ALA A 66 -9.33 -7.28 13.87
C ALA A 66 -8.23 -6.27 14.24
N ASP A 67 -6.97 -6.67 14.14
CA ASP A 67 -5.79 -5.80 14.16
C ASP A 67 -4.91 -6.10 12.93
N PRO A 68 -4.83 -5.18 11.96
CA PRO A 68 -3.97 -5.38 10.79
C PRO A 68 -2.49 -5.63 11.12
N GLU A 69 -1.97 -5.10 12.23
CA GLU A 69 -0.58 -5.31 12.62
C GLU A 69 -0.27 -6.77 12.97
N ASP A 70 -1.29 -7.58 13.30
CA ASP A 70 -1.10 -9.01 13.55
C ASP A 70 -0.51 -9.71 12.33
N LEU A 71 -0.79 -9.25 11.11
CA LEU A 71 -0.17 -9.82 9.92
C LEU A 71 1.35 -9.74 10.00
N ALA A 72 1.90 -8.59 10.38
CA ALA A 72 3.35 -8.39 10.49
C ALA A 72 3.98 -9.14 11.68
N ARG A 73 3.17 -9.60 12.65
CA ARG A 73 3.63 -10.41 13.79
C ARG A 73 3.75 -11.90 13.44
N TYR A 74 2.97 -12.38 12.47
CA TYR A 74 2.89 -13.79 12.12
C TYR A 74 3.41 -14.13 10.73
N VAL A 75 3.54 -13.13 9.84
CA VAL A 75 3.99 -13.30 8.47
C VAL A 75 5.17 -12.38 8.20
N ASP A 76 6.18 -12.91 7.51
CA ASP A 76 7.30 -12.11 7.00
C ASP A 76 6.82 -11.24 5.83
N THR A 77 6.68 -9.94 6.10
CA THR A 77 6.18 -8.96 5.13
C THR A 77 7.08 -8.79 3.91
N THR A 78 8.35 -9.19 3.98
CA THR A 78 9.27 -9.14 2.82
C THR A 78 8.86 -10.13 1.72
N THR A 79 8.14 -11.20 2.08
CA THR A 79 7.59 -12.18 1.13
C THR A 79 6.33 -11.68 0.43
N LEU A 80 5.71 -10.62 0.97
CA LEU A 80 4.47 -10.02 0.49
C LEU A 80 4.72 -8.84 -0.46
N LEU A 81 5.97 -8.65 -0.89
CA LEU A 81 6.33 -7.65 -1.89
C LEU A 81 6.03 -8.15 -3.31
N GLY A 82 5.65 -7.22 -4.18
CA GLY A 82 5.56 -7.43 -5.62
C GLY A 82 6.93 -7.43 -6.28
N ASP A 83 6.96 -7.68 -7.59
CA ASP A 83 8.20 -7.71 -8.38
C ASP A 83 8.88 -6.34 -8.47
N ASP A 84 8.15 -5.27 -8.17
CA ASP A 84 8.66 -3.90 -8.08
C ASP A 84 9.27 -3.57 -6.69
N GLY A 85 9.30 -4.56 -5.78
CA GLY A 85 9.81 -4.42 -4.42
C GLY A 85 8.87 -3.64 -3.49
N LYS A 86 7.63 -3.33 -3.91
CA LYS A 86 6.63 -2.66 -3.07
C LYS A 86 5.66 -3.66 -2.47
N PRO A 87 5.02 -3.34 -1.32
CA PRO A 87 3.94 -4.15 -0.77
C PRO A 87 2.86 -4.47 -1.81
N ASP A 88 2.57 -5.75 -2.02
CA ASP A 88 1.56 -6.22 -2.96
C ASP A 88 0.20 -6.40 -2.24
N PRO A 89 -0.84 -5.61 -2.57
CA PRO A 89 -2.12 -5.71 -1.87
C PRO A 89 -2.80 -7.08 -1.97
N GLY A 90 -2.61 -7.79 -3.08
CA GLY A 90 -3.15 -9.13 -3.30
C GLY A 90 -2.50 -10.13 -2.35
N LYS A 91 -1.17 -10.13 -2.27
CA LYS A 91 -0.42 -10.99 -1.34
C LYS A 91 -0.75 -10.71 0.12
N TYR A 92 -0.88 -9.44 0.50
CA TYR A 92 -1.30 -9.07 1.86
C TYR A 92 -2.70 -9.59 2.19
N THR A 93 -3.63 -9.50 1.24
CA THR A 93 -5.00 -10.00 1.40
C THR A 93 -5.04 -11.53 1.53
N GLU A 94 -4.31 -12.23 0.67
CA GLU A 94 -4.20 -13.69 0.71
C GLU A 94 -3.58 -14.16 2.04
N ALA A 95 -2.46 -13.55 2.44
CA ALA A 95 -1.80 -13.87 3.70
C ALA A 95 -2.70 -13.61 4.91
N ALA A 96 -3.50 -12.53 4.90
CA ALA A 96 -4.47 -12.27 5.94
C ALA A 96 -5.57 -13.33 6.02
N GLN A 97 -6.08 -13.81 4.87
CA GLN A 97 -7.07 -14.88 4.83
C GLN A 97 -6.51 -16.23 5.31
N THR A 98 -5.27 -16.55 4.93
CA THR A 98 -4.55 -17.73 5.45
C THR A 98 -4.38 -17.62 6.96
N LEU A 99 -3.94 -16.46 7.46
CA LEU A 99 -3.76 -16.22 8.88
C LEU A 99 -5.06 -16.39 9.66
N ILE A 100 -6.20 -15.92 9.14
CA ILE A 100 -7.52 -16.13 9.76
C ILE A 100 -7.88 -17.61 9.77
N SER A 101 -7.56 -18.35 8.72
CA SER A 101 -7.85 -19.79 8.64
C SER A 101 -7.08 -20.58 9.70
N GLU A 102 -5.84 -20.19 9.99
CA GLU A 102 -5.01 -20.78 11.04
C GLU A 102 -5.37 -20.26 12.43
N ARG A 103 -5.78 -19.00 12.53
CA ARG A 103 -6.07 -18.28 13.78
C ARG A 103 -7.39 -17.53 13.66
N PRO A 104 -8.53 -18.23 13.80
CA PRO A 104 -9.85 -17.64 13.57
C PRO A 104 -10.21 -16.44 14.46
N HIS A 105 -9.55 -16.30 15.61
CA HIS A 105 -9.76 -15.20 16.54
C HIS A 105 -9.13 -13.87 16.08
N LEU A 106 -8.22 -13.89 15.10
CA LEU A 106 -7.60 -12.68 14.53
C LEU A 106 -8.48 -12.05 13.44
N GLY A 107 -9.42 -12.81 12.87
CA GLY A 107 -10.36 -12.29 11.88
C GLY A 107 -11.45 -11.46 12.54
N ILE A 108 -11.98 -10.48 11.79
CA ILE A 108 -13.22 -9.81 12.20
C ILE A 108 -14.35 -10.84 12.18
N PRO A 109 -15.08 -11.03 13.28
CA PRO A 109 -16.21 -11.94 13.30
C PRO A 109 -17.20 -11.53 12.22
N ALA A 110 -17.49 -12.42 11.27
CA ALA A 110 -18.59 -12.20 10.35
C ALA A 110 -19.85 -11.95 11.20
N PRO A 111 -20.66 -10.91 10.89
CA PRO A 111 -21.89 -10.68 11.61
C PRO A 111 -22.69 -11.99 11.56
N ARG A 112 -22.92 -12.59 12.74
CA ARG A 112 -23.76 -13.78 12.85
C ARG A 112 -25.10 -13.37 12.28
N THR A 113 -25.46 -13.94 11.13
CA THR A 113 -26.82 -13.84 10.60
C THR A 113 -27.74 -14.38 11.67
N ALA A 114 -28.43 -13.49 12.36
CA ALA A 114 -29.43 -13.88 13.35
C ALA A 114 -30.51 -14.66 12.61
N GLY A 115 -30.60 -15.97 12.86
CA GLY A 115 -31.78 -16.77 12.57
C GLY A 115 -31.58 -17.96 11.65
N LYS A 116 -31.27 -19.12 12.27
CA LYS A 116 -31.92 -20.40 11.97
C LYS A 116 -32.01 -21.24 13.25
N SER A 117 -32.79 -20.78 14.22
CA SER A 117 -33.43 -21.69 15.19
C SER A 117 -34.93 -21.64 14.95
N GLY A 118 -35.39 -22.36 13.94
CA GLY A 118 -36.82 -22.61 13.73
C GLY A 118 -37.19 -23.95 14.33
N VAL A 119 -37.46 -23.98 15.65
CA VAL A 119 -38.48 -24.90 16.16
C VAL A 119 -39.80 -24.23 15.81
N GLU A 120 -40.59 -24.87 14.96
CA GLU A 120 -41.91 -24.39 14.55
C GLU A 120 -42.82 -24.28 15.77
N VAL A 121 -42.99 -23.06 16.29
CA VAL A 121 -44.17 -22.70 17.07
C VAL A 121 -45.07 -21.91 16.14
N THR A 122 -46.04 -22.63 15.60
CA THR A 122 -47.22 -22.12 14.92
C THR A 122 -47.86 -20.96 15.69
N GLY A 123 -48.02 -19.81 15.03
CA GLY A 123 -48.93 -18.76 15.47
C GLY A 123 -48.32 -17.36 15.46
N GLY A 124 -48.23 -16.75 14.29
CA GLY A 124 -47.89 -15.33 14.17
C GLY A 124 -47.51 -14.95 12.76
N ARG A 125 -48.40 -14.25 12.06
CA ARG A 125 -48.26 -13.80 10.68
C ARG A 125 -47.04 -12.87 10.57
N THR A 126 -45.87 -13.40 10.20
CA THR A 126 -44.66 -12.62 9.92
C THR A 126 -44.47 -12.49 8.40
N HIS A 127 -44.55 -11.26 7.91
CA HIS A 127 -44.16 -10.92 6.55
C HIS A 127 -42.67 -11.25 6.34
N ALA A 128 -42.37 -12.11 5.38
CA ALA A 128 -41.00 -12.40 4.96
C ALA A 128 -40.32 -11.13 4.43
N PRO A 129 -39.03 -10.88 4.71
CA PRO A 129 -38.29 -9.83 4.02
C PRO A 129 -38.08 -10.29 2.57
N ARG A 130 -38.86 -9.70 1.66
CA ARG A 130 -38.72 -9.87 0.22
C ARG A 130 -37.32 -9.41 -0.17
N ALA A 131 -36.53 -10.28 -0.79
CA ALA A 131 -35.30 -9.88 -1.46
C ALA A 131 -35.63 -8.68 -2.35
N ALA A 132 -35.01 -7.53 -2.08
CA ALA A 132 -35.30 -6.29 -2.77
C ALA A 132 -34.81 -6.44 -4.22
N ASP A 133 -35.74 -6.75 -5.13
CA ASP A 133 -35.55 -6.54 -6.55
C ASP A 133 -35.66 -5.02 -6.81
N PRO A 134 -34.55 -4.32 -7.11
CA PRO A 134 -34.57 -2.88 -7.30
C PRO A 134 -35.50 -2.47 -8.45
N ALA A 135 -35.65 -3.30 -9.47
CA ALA A 135 -36.54 -3.03 -10.60
C ALA A 135 -38.02 -3.06 -10.17
N ALA A 136 -38.38 -4.02 -9.31
CA ALA A 136 -39.72 -4.09 -8.74
C ALA A 136 -40.03 -2.92 -7.78
N GLN A 137 -39.03 -2.44 -7.02
CA GLN A 137 -39.19 -1.26 -6.16
C GLN A 137 -39.35 0.03 -6.98
N ILE A 138 -38.57 0.21 -8.04
CA ILE A 138 -38.69 1.36 -8.94
C ILE A 138 -40.07 1.37 -9.62
N ALA A 139 -40.53 0.21 -10.10
CA ALA A 139 -41.86 0.08 -10.72
C ALA A 139 -43.00 0.36 -9.73
N ALA A 140 -42.89 -0.11 -8.49
CA ALA A 140 -43.88 0.17 -7.45
C ALA A 140 -43.90 1.65 -7.07
N GLY A 141 -42.73 2.27 -6.89
CA GLY A 141 -42.61 3.70 -6.55
C GLY A 141 -43.12 4.62 -7.66
N THR A 142 -42.93 4.26 -8.93
CA THR A 142 -43.50 5.03 -10.05
C THR A 142 -45.02 4.90 -10.13
N ALA A 143 -45.58 3.72 -9.84
CA ALA A 143 -47.03 3.55 -9.78
C ALA A 143 -47.68 4.37 -8.65
N ASP A 144 -47.08 4.39 -7.46
CA ASP A 144 -47.56 5.18 -6.32
C ASP A 144 -47.47 6.69 -6.58
N PHE A 145 -46.39 7.16 -7.21
CA PHE A 145 -46.26 8.57 -7.58
C PHE A 145 -47.31 9.01 -8.59
N VAL A 146 -47.58 8.17 -9.61
CA VAL A 146 -48.62 8.46 -10.61
C VAL A 146 -50.00 8.47 -9.96
N SER A 147 -50.29 7.55 -9.04
CA SER A 147 -51.56 7.54 -8.30
C SER A 147 -51.74 8.77 -7.41
N LEU A 148 -50.66 9.27 -6.79
CA LEU A 148 -50.72 10.48 -5.95
C LEU A 148 -50.99 11.74 -6.80
N VAL A 149 -50.36 11.84 -7.97
CA VAL A 149 -50.53 12.97 -8.89
C VAL A 149 -51.91 12.95 -9.55
N GLN A 150 -52.45 11.77 -9.85
CA GLN A 150 -53.79 11.63 -10.47
C GLN A 150 -54.95 11.67 -9.46
N GLY A 151 -54.70 11.37 -8.19
CA GLY A 151 -55.69 11.46 -7.10
C GLY A 151 -55.80 12.84 -6.44
N ALA A 152 -54.96 13.81 -6.84
CA ALA A 152 -54.95 15.17 -6.33
C ALA A 152 -55.75 16.16 -7.21
N SER A 153 -56.88 15.73 -7.78
CA SER A 153 -57.83 16.57 -8.52
C SER A 153 -59.24 16.41 -7.99
#